data_AF-A0ABD6EZC2-F1
#
_entry.id   AF-A0ABD6EZC2-F1
#
_cell.length_a   1.000
_cell.length_b   1.000
_cell.length_c   1.000
_cell.angle_alpha   90.00
_cell.angle_beta   90.00
_cell.angle_gamma   90.00
#
_symmetry.space_group_name_H-M   'P 1'
#
loop_
_entity.id
_entity.type
_entity.pdbx_description
1 polymer ?
#
loop_
_entity_poly.entity_id
_entity_poly.type
_entity_poly.pdbx_seq_one_letter_code
_entity_poly.pdbx_strand_id
1 'polypeptide(L)'
;MIRELNPIVQALLASVFTWGVTALGAAVVFILPPHSKKLLDISLGFASGVMTAASFWSLLAPAIDFSEKTMGSLAFLPVAFGFALGAAFVHVADRIMPAFVVFVDLIIII
;
A
#
# COMPACT_ATOMS: atom_id res chain seq x y z
N MET A 1 -0.87 20.20 -9.84
CA MET A 1 0.06 20.08 -10.98
C MET A 1 0.73 21.42 -11.17
N ILE A 2 2.00 21.55 -10.78
CA ILE A 2 2.74 22.81 -10.95
C ILE A 2 3.05 22.91 -12.44
N ARG A 3 2.40 23.84 -13.15
CA ARG A 3 2.25 23.82 -14.62
C ARG A 3 3.57 23.93 -15.41
N GLU A 4 4.69 24.25 -14.76
CA GLU A 4 5.98 24.56 -15.40
C GLU A 4 7.12 23.58 -15.01
N LEU A 5 6.86 22.52 -14.25
CA LEU A 5 7.90 21.57 -13.81
C LEU A 5 7.84 20.24 -14.57
N ASN A 6 9.01 19.75 -14.99
CA ASN A 6 9.17 18.45 -15.64
C ASN A 6 8.55 17.33 -14.77
N PRO A 7 7.75 16.41 -15.35
CA PRO A 7 7.15 15.28 -14.62
C PRO A 7 8.15 14.49 -13.75
N ILE A 8 9.41 14.38 -14.18
CA ILE A 8 10.47 13.70 -13.42
C ILE A 8 10.76 14.42 -12.10
N VAL A 9 10.85 15.76 -12.13
CA VAL A 9 11.11 16.56 -10.93
C VAL A 9 9.89 16.56 -10.01
N GLN A 10 8.68 16.55 -10.56
CA GLN A 10 7.46 16.42 -9.76
C GLN A 10 7.37 15.06 -9.06
N ALA A 11 7.70 13.98 -9.77
CA ALA A 11 7.76 12.65 -9.17
C ALA A 11 8.82 12.58 -8.07
N LEU A 12 10.01 13.16 -8.30
CA LEU A 12 11.07 13.22 -7.29
C LEU A 12 10.65 13.99 -6.04
N LEU A 13 10.05 15.17 -6.20
CA LEU A 13 9.56 15.97 -5.08
C LEU A 13 8.44 15.24 -4.31
N ALA A 14 7.52 14.60 -5.01
CA ALA A 14 6.46 13.80 -4.40
C ALA A 14 7.04 12.58 -3.64
N SER A 15 8.04 11.89 -4.20
CA SER A 15 8.72 10.78 -3.53
C SER A 15 9.47 11.22 -2.28
N VAL A 16 10.23 12.31 -2.34
CA VAL A 16 10.96 12.84 -1.17
C VAL A 16 9.97 13.30 -0.10
N PHE A 17 8.87 13.94 -0.49
CA PHE A 17 7.82 14.34 0.44
C PHE A 17 7.18 13.13 1.15
N THR A 18 6.79 12.10 0.39
CA THR A 18 6.17 10.89 0.96
C THR A 18 7.12 10.16 1.92
N TRP A 19 8.39 10.02 1.57
CA TRP A 19 9.41 9.46 2.46
C TRP A 19 9.64 10.33 3.71
N GLY A 20 9.62 11.65 3.56
CA GLY A 20 9.69 12.59 4.69
C GLY A 20 8.54 12.39 5.67
N VAL A 21 7.30 12.23 5.17
CA VAL A 21 6.14 11.92 6.01
C VAL A 21 6.29 10.56 6.70
N THR A 22 6.82 9.55 6.02
CA THR A 22 7.13 8.24 6.65
C THR A 22 8.16 8.37 7.78
N ALA A 23 9.24 9.13 7.55
CA ALA A 23 10.26 9.38 8.56
C ALA A 23 9.71 10.15 9.76
N LEU A 24 8.85 11.15 9.52
CA LEU A 24 8.14 11.88 10.58
C LEU A 24 7.23 10.97 11.40
N GLY A 25 6.48 10.06 10.75
CA GLY A 25 5.66 9.07 11.44
C GLY A 25 6.49 8.11 12.30
N ALA A 26 7.63 7.64 11.78
CA ALA A 26 8.55 6.78 12.53
C ALA A 26 9.21 7.50 13.72
N ALA A 27 9.49 8.81 13.60
CA ALA A 27 10.08 9.60 14.67
C ALA A 27 9.22 9.66 15.94
N VAL A 28 7.90 9.46 15.83
CA VAL A 28 6.99 9.41 16.97
C VAL A 28 7.36 8.28 17.95
N VAL A 29 8.01 7.20 17.47
CA VAL A 29 8.47 6.08 18.30
C VAL A 29 9.46 6.52 19.39
N PHE A 30 10.24 7.59 19.19
CA PHE A 30 11.19 8.10 20.21
C PHE A 30 10.51 8.71 21.43
N ILE A 31 9.25 9.12 21.31
CA ILE A 31 8.46 9.74 22.39
C ILE A 31 7.53 8.69 23.04
N LEU A 32 7.19 7.62 22.32
CA LEU A 32 6.24 6.61 22.76
C LEU A 32 6.87 5.55 23.68
N PRO A 33 6.11 5.00 24.65
CA PRO A 33 6.58 3.90 25.47
C PRO A 33 6.89 2.65 24.63
N PRO A 34 8.04 1.98 24.83
CA PRO A 34 8.52 0.91 23.95
C PRO A 34 7.65 -0.37 23.89
N HIS A 35 6.62 -0.51 24.72
CA HIS A 35 5.87 -1.78 24.88
C HIS A 35 4.34 -1.65 24.89
N SER A 36 3.76 -0.56 24.38
CA SER A 36 2.30 -0.46 24.28
C SER A 36 1.77 -1.18 23.04
N LYS A 37 1.48 -2.48 23.15
CA LYS A 37 0.79 -3.27 22.11
C LYS A 37 -0.47 -2.58 21.58
N LYS A 38 -1.23 -1.93 22.47
CA LYS A 38 -2.44 -1.17 22.13
C LYS A 38 -2.19 -0.04 21.12
N LEU A 39 -1.07 0.71 21.23
CA LEU A 39 -0.78 1.79 20.28
C LEU A 39 -0.34 1.23 18.92
N LEU A 40 0.39 0.12 18.92
CA LEU A 40 0.74 -0.59 17.70
C LEU A 40 -0.51 -1.11 16.97
N ASP A 41 -1.43 -1.75 17.69
CA ASP A 41 -2.67 -2.27 17.12
C ASP A 41 -3.56 -1.15 16.55
N ILE A 42 -3.63 0.00 17.23
CA ILE A 42 -4.34 1.19 16.74
C ILE A 42 -3.67 1.73 15.47
N SER A 43 -2.34 1.81 15.44
CA SER A 43 -1.60 2.31 14.27
C SER A 43 -1.74 1.38 13.06
N LEU A 44 -1.64 0.07 13.27
CA LEU A 44 -1.85 -0.94 12.23
C LEU A 44 -3.30 -0.91 11.70
N GLY A 45 -4.29 -0.78 12.59
CA GLY A 45 -5.69 -0.64 12.21
C GLY A 45 -5.98 0.67 11.46
N PHE A 46 -5.33 1.77 11.85
CA PHE A 46 -5.43 3.04 11.13
C PHE A 46 -4.84 2.93 9.72
N ALA A 47 -3.65 2.34 9.60
CA ALA A 47 -3.00 2.14 8.31
C ALA A 47 -3.83 1.25 7.37
N SER A 48 -4.39 0.15 7.88
CA SER A 48 -5.26 -0.73 7.08
C SER A 48 -6.56 -0.03 6.68
N GLY A 49 -7.15 0.79 7.56
CA GLY A 49 -8.34 1.60 7.26
C GLY A 49 -8.10 2.63 6.16
N VAL A 50 -7.04 3.45 6.27
CA VAL A 50 -6.72 4.47 5.25
C VAL A 50 -6.44 3.83 3.89
N MET A 51 -5.72 2.71 3.87
CA MET A 51 -5.36 2.03 2.61
C MET A 51 -6.59 1.43 1.92
N THR A 52 -7.53 0.83 2.67
CA THR A 52 -8.76 0.26 2.12
C THR A 52 -9.70 1.34 1.57
N ALA A 53 -9.83 2.47 2.28
CA ALA A 53 -10.60 3.62 1.81
C ALA A 53 -10.02 4.19 0.50
N ALA A 54 -8.72 4.50 0.47
CA ALA A 54 -8.06 5.02 -0.74
C ALA A 54 -8.22 4.06 -1.93
N SER A 55 -8.13 2.75 -1.69
CA SER A 55 -8.34 1.73 -2.72
C SER A 55 -9.75 1.79 -3.32
N PHE A 56 -10.80 2.00 -2.51
CA PHE A 56 -12.16 2.07 -3.02
C PHE A 56 -12.44 3.38 -3.78
N TRP A 57 -12.19 4.54 -3.15
CA TRP A 57 -12.56 5.83 -3.73
C TRP A 57 -11.60 6.32 -4.81
N SER A 58 -10.30 6.09 -4.66
CA SER A 58 -9.29 6.61 -5.59
C SER A 58 -8.92 5.63 -6.71
N LEU A 59 -9.13 4.33 -6.52
CA LEU A 59 -8.80 3.32 -7.54
C LEU A 59 -10.04 2.59 -8.06
N LEU A 60 -10.86 1.98 -7.19
CA LEU A 60 -11.93 1.08 -7.61
C LEU A 60 -13.09 1.81 -8.30
N ALA A 61 -13.59 2.89 -7.68
CA ALA A 61 -14.66 3.72 -8.26
C ALA A 61 -14.28 4.27 -9.65
N PRO A 62 -13.13 4.95 -9.85
CA PRO A 62 -12.75 5.40 -11.19
C PRO A 62 -12.47 4.23 -12.15
N ALA A 63 -11.97 3.08 -11.67
CA ALA A 63 -11.77 1.91 -12.52
C ALA A 63 -13.10 1.35 -13.07
N ILE A 64 -14.17 1.36 -12.27
CA ILE A 64 -15.51 0.97 -12.71
C ILE A 64 -16.01 1.97 -13.77
N ASP A 65 -15.90 3.29 -13.53
CA ASP A 65 -16.32 4.32 -14.49
C ASP A 65 -15.57 4.21 -15.83
N PHE A 66 -14.29 3.84 -15.82
CA PHE A 66 -13.54 3.59 -17.05
C PHE A 66 -13.98 2.30 -17.76
N SER A 67 -14.29 1.25 -17.00
CA SER A 67 -14.74 -0.04 -17.53
C SER A 67 -16.16 0.04 -18.13
N GLU A 68 -17.04 0.86 -17.55
CA GLU A 68 -18.40 1.11 -18.07
C GLU A 68 -18.39 1.70 -19.48
N LYS A 69 -17.39 2.54 -19.79
CA LYS A 69 -17.23 3.13 -21.13
C LYS A 69 -16.88 2.11 -22.21
N THR A 70 -16.36 0.93 -21.84
CA THR A 70 -15.90 -0.09 -22.79
C THR A 70 -16.83 -1.31 -22.82
N MET A 71 -17.39 -1.73 -21.69
CA MET A 71 -18.10 -3.02 -21.56
C MET A 71 -19.55 -2.89 -21.05
N GLY A 72 -20.07 -1.67 -20.86
CA GLY A 72 -21.45 -1.44 -20.41
C GLY A 72 -21.76 -2.11 -19.06
N SER A 73 -22.88 -2.85 -18.97
CA SER A 73 -23.37 -3.47 -17.72
C SER A 73 -22.45 -4.55 -17.11
N LEU A 74 -21.43 -5.04 -17.84
CA LEU A 74 -20.46 -6.04 -17.34
C LEU A 74 -19.16 -5.40 -16.80
N ALA A 75 -19.14 -4.07 -16.63
CA ALA A 75 -17.96 -3.32 -16.20
C ALA A 75 -17.35 -3.76 -14.86
N PHE A 76 -18.18 -4.32 -13.97
CA PHE A 76 -17.72 -4.82 -12.66
C PHE A 76 -16.82 -6.05 -12.80
N LEU A 77 -17.00 -6.86 -13.86
CA LEU A 77 -16.31 -8.14 -14.02
C LEU A 77 -14.79 -8.00 -14.20
N PRO A 78 -14.27 -7.17 -15.13
CA PRO A 78 -12.83 -6.99 -15.28
C PRO A 78 -12.18 -6.30 -14.08
N VAL A 79 -12.88 -5.35 -13.43
CA VAL A 79 -12.37 -4.65 -12.23
C VAL A 79 -12.29 -5.62 -11.04
N ALA A 80 -13.32 -6.43 -10.81
CA ALA A 80 -13.32 -7.45 -9.77
C ALA A 80 -12.25 -8.51 -10.01
N PHE A 81 -12.09 -8.96 -11.27
CA PHE A 81 -11.04 -9.92 -11.62
C PHE A 81 -9.64 -9.35 -11.38
N GLY A 82 -9.37 -8.11 -11.80
CA GLY A 82 -8.10 -7.43 -11.56
C GLY A 82 -7.81 -7.24 -10.07
N PHE A 83 -8.81 -6.81 -9.29
CA PHE A 83 -8.69 -6.66 -7.84
C PHE A 83 -8.42 -8.01 -7.14
N ALA A 84 -9.17 -9.06 -7.50
CA ALA A 84 -8.98 -10.40 -6.94
C ALA A 84 -7.61 -10.99 -7.29
N LEU A 85 -7.15 -10.80 -8.54
CA LEU A 85 -5.82 -11.25 -8.97
C LEU A 85 -4.72 -10.52 -8.19
N GLY A 86 -4.85 -9.21 -7.98
CA GLY A 86 -3.92 -8.42 -7.16
C GLY A 86 -3.90 -8.88 -5.69
N ALA A 87 -5.07 -9.14 -5.11
CA ALA A 87 -5.17 -9.68 -3.76
C ALA A 87 -4.53 -11.08 -3.64
N ALA A 88 -4.77 -11.96 -4.61
CA ALA A 88 -4.15 -13.27 -4.68
C ALA A 88 -2.62 -13.17 -4.80
N PHE A 89 -2.12 -12.24 -5.62
CA PHE A 89 -0.69 -11.98 -5.74
C PHE A 89 -0.06 -11.57 -4.41
N VAL A 90 -0.66 -10.62 -3.69
CA VAL A 90 -0.17 -10.19 -2.37
C VAL A 90 -0.23 -11.33 -1.36
N HIS A 91 -1.31 -12.13 -1.37
CA HIS A 91 -1.43 -13.29 -0.49
C HIS A 91 -0.34 -14.34 -0.74
N VAL A 92 -0.04 -14.63 -2.00
CA VAL A 92 1.04 -15.55 -2.38
C VAL A 92 2.41 -14.98 -1.97
N ALA A 93 2.65 -13.69 -2.19
CA ALA A 93 3.89 -13.03 -1.77
C ALA A 93 4.09 -13.12 -0.24
N ASP A 94 3.03 -12.87 0.54
CA ASP A 94 3.05 -12.98 2.00
C ASP A 94 3.32 -14.42 2.46
N ARG A 95 2.78 -15.42 1.75
CA ARG A 95 3.04 -16.84 2.05
C ARG A 95 4.48 -17.26 1.76
N ILE A 96 5.10 -16.66 0.75
CA ILE A 96 6.46 -16.96 0.31
C ILE A 96 7.52 -16.28 1.20
N MET A 97 7.27 -15.06 1.70
CA MET A 97 8.21 -14.33 2.57
C MET A 97 8.76 -15.12 3.78
N PRO A 98 7.95 -15.83 4.60
CA PRO A 98 8.48 -16.57 5.75
C PRO A 98 9.40 -17.72 5.33
N ALA A 99 9.24 -18.30 4.13
CA ALA A 99 10.15 -19.32 3.63
C ALA A 99 11.55 -18.76 3.36
N PHE A 100 11.65 -17.49 2.95
CA PHE A 100 12.94 -16.81 2.74
C PHE A 100 13.58 -16.34 4.05
N VAL A 101 12.79 -15.80 4.99
CA VAL A 101 13.33 -15.33 6.29
C VAL A 101 13.94 -16.49 7.08
N VAL A 102 13.25 -17.63 7.19
CA VAL A 102 13.74 -18.81 7.93
C VAL A 102 14.97 -19.44 7.27
N PHE A 103 15.07 -19.39 5.93
CA PHE A 103 16.25 -19.86 5.20
C PHE A 103 17.49 -18.98 5.44
N VAL A 104 17.32 -17.66 5.49
CA VAL A 104 18.41 -16.73 5.80
C VAL A 104 18.88 -16.87 7.25
N ASP A 105 17.97 -17.02 8.21
CA ASP A 105 18.34 -17.27 9.61
C ASP A 105 19.16 -18.58 9.77
N LEU A 106 18.82 -19.64 9.02
CA LEU A 106 19.56 -20.90 9.07
C LEU A 106 20.98 -20.79 8.46
N ILE A 107 21.15 -19.99 7.40
CA ILE A 107 22.47 -19.74 6.78
C ILE A 107 23.36 -18.86 7.66
N ILE A 108 22.81 -17.92 8.42
CA ILE A 108 23.58 -17.04 9.31
C ILE A 108 24.05 -17.78 10.58
N ILE A 109 23.41 -18.90 10.93
CA ILE A 109 23.72 -19.71 12.14
C ILE A 109 24.76 -20.82 11.86
N ILE A 110 25.11 -21.12 10.59
CA ILE A 110 26.14 -22.07 10.17
C ILE A 110 27.42 -21.34 9.78
#